data_AF-A0A849N9S2-F1
#
_entry.id   AF-A0A849N9S2-F1
#
_cell.length_a   1.000
_cell.length_b   1.000
_cell.length_c   1.000
_cell.angle_alpha   90.00
_cell.angle_beta   90.00
_cell.angle_gamma   90.00
#
_symmetry.space_group_name_H-M   'P 1'
#
loop_
_entity.id
_entity.type
_entity.pdbx_description
1 polymer ?
#
loop_
_entity_poly.entity_id
_entity_poly.type
_entity_poly.pdbx_seq_one_letter_code
_entity_poly.pdbx_strand_id
1 'polypeptide(L)'
;MSEAADLSPEEEGVRAFRELSGSMDRVGGVLAQVEATQRTLLADQQQAGARALDAAGQAQKAAQTALEASRAARWPVASWTALGVVLGLLGGIGGGYLLGRSSGWDAGRTAGYAEARDEQAAVHWANSPGGRTARALESAGSLTQIATCSNPGWSVATRDGRRLCLPSAAPDRSQYGWFLP
;
A
#
# COMPACT_ATOMS: atom_id res chain seq x y z
N MET A 1 -70.31 68.43 56.82
CA MET A 1 -69.54 69.47 57.53
C MET A 1 -68.08 69.04 57.41
N SER A 2 -67.37 69.18 56.29
CA SER A 2 -67.03 70.39 55.50
C SER A 2 -66.50 71.51 56.38
N GLU A 3 -65.22 71.43 56.72
CA GLU A 3 -64.41 72.58 57.11
C GLU A 3 -63.18 72.57 56.20
N ALA A 4 -63.37 73.11 54.99
CA ALA A 4 -62.26 73.44 54.11
C ALA A 4 -61.61 74.70 54.70
N ALA A 5 -60.45 74.53 55.33
CA ALA A 5 -59.64 75.65 55.78
C ALA A 5 -59.12 76.38 54.53
N ASP A 6 -59.64 77.57 54.30
CA ASP A 6 -59.22 78.51 53.26
C ASP A 6 -57.82 79.03 53.61
N LEU A 7 -56.80 78.35 53.08
CA LEU A 7 -55.39 78.71 53.21
C LEU A 7 -55.06 79.80 52.19
N SER A 8 -54.36 80.86 52.63
CA SER A 8 -53.96 81.94 51.74
C SER A 8 -53.02 81.43 50.62
N PRO A 9 -53.12 81.97 49.39
CA PRO A 9 -52.35 81.49 48.22
C PRO A 9 -50.83 81.57 48.40
N GLU A 10 -50.33 82.37 49.34
CA GLU A 10 -48.90 82.46 49.67
C GLU A 10 -48.40 81.22 50.46
N GLU A 11 -49.23 80.63 51.32
CA GLU A 11 -48.84 79.46 52.12
C GLU A 11 -48.79 78.16 51.30
N GLU A 12 -49.64 78.04 50.27
CA GLU A 12 -49.60 76.93 49.30
C GLU A 12 -48.32 76.96 48.47
N GLY A 13 -47.89 78.15 48.02
CA GLY A 13 -46.64 78.32 47.27
C GLY A 13 -45.40 77.90 48.06
N VAL A 14 -45.34 78.23 49.35
CA VAL A 14 -44.22 77.86 50.23
C VAL A 14 -44.20 76.35 50.50
N ARG A 15 -45.36 75.69 50.61
CA ARG A 15 -45.42 74.22 50.76
C ARG A 15 -44.95 73.50 49.49
N ALA A 16 -45.41 73.96 48.32
CA ALA A 16 -45.01 73.39 47.04
C ALA A 16 -43.49 73.48 46.80
N PHE A 17 -42.87 74.61 47.16
CA PHE A 17 -41.42 74.76 47.03
C PHE A 17 -40.63 73.83 47.96
N ARG A 18 -41.08 73.63 49.21
CA ARG A 18 -40.43 72.73 50.16
C ARG A 18 -40.53 71.26 49.73
N GLU A 19 -41.66 70.90 49.12
CA GLU A 19 -41.83 69.56 48.53
C GLU A 19 -40.90 69.37 47.33
N LEU A 20 -40.80 70.39 46.46
CA LEU A 20 -39.88 70.38 45.33
C LEU A 20 -38.42 70.27 45.79
N SER A 21 -38.00 71.04 46.78
CA SER A 21 -36.62 70.96 47.31
C SER A 21 -36.33 69.58 47.89
N GLY A 22 -37.25 69.00 48.66
CA GLY A 22 -37.11 67.64 49.19
C GLY A 22 -37.15 66.54 48.11
N SER A 23 -37.74 66.81 46.94
CA SER A 23 -37.67 65.91 45.78
C SER A 23 -36.30 66.00 45.08
N MET A 24 -35.74 67.20 44.95
CA MET A 24 -34.43 67.43 44.34
C MET A 24 -33.30 66.79 45.16
N ASP A 25 -33.35 66.87 46.49
CA ASP A 25 -32.36 66.22 47.37
C ASP A 25 -32.39 64.69 47.22
N ARG A 26 -33.58 64.10 47.09
CA ARG A 26 -33.75 62.66 46.83
C ARG A 26 -33.17 62.25 45.48
N VAL A 27 -33.39 63.05 44.44
CA VAL A 27 -32.82 62.82 43.11
C VAL A 27 -31.29 62.92 43.17
N GLY A 28 -30.74 63.91 43.89
CA GLY A 28 -29.30 64.06 44.10
C GLY A 28 -28.67 62.84 44.79
N GLY A 29 -29.33 62.30 45.82
CA GLY A 29 -28.91 61.06 46.49
C GLY A 29 -28.90 59.84 45.57
N VAL A 30 -29.93 59.69 44.72
CA VAL A 30 -30.01 58.59 43.75
C VAL A 30 -28.91 58.70 42.69
N LEU A 31 -28.64 59.90 42.16
CA LEU A 31 -27.56 60.12 41.20
C LEU A 31 -26.19 59.77 41.79
N ALA A 32 -25.91 60.17 43.03
CA ALA A 32 -24.67 59.81 43.71
C ALA A 32 -24.53 58.28 43.91
N GLN A 33 -25.63 57.59 44.21
CA GLN A 33 -25.65 56.13 44.37
C GLN A 33 -25.45 55.40 43.04
N VAL A 34 -26.03 55.90 41.94
CA VAL A 34 -25.82 55.36 40.59
C VAL A 34 -24.36 55.54 40.17
N GLU A 35 -23.77 56.71 40.41
CA GLU A 35 -22.37 56.97 40.08
C GLU A 35 -21.42 56.06 40.89
N ALA A 36 -21.69 55.85 42.18
CA ALA A 36 -20.93 54.92 43.01
C ALA A 36 -21.01 53.49 42.49
N THR A 37 -22.21 53.04 42.11
CA THR A 37 -22.47 51.69 41.57
C THR A 37 -21.81 51.51 40.19
N GLN A 38 -21.81 52.55 39.36
CA GLN A 38 -21.15 52.54 38.06
C GLN A 38 -19.64 52.36 38.21
N ARG A 39 -19.02 53.06 39.18
CA ARG A 39 -17.58 52.91 39.45
C ARG A 39 -17.21 51.51 39.91
N THR A 40 -18.04 50.89 40.77
CA THR A 40 -17.78 49.52 41.22
C THR A 40 -17.95 48.50 40.09
N LEU A 41 -18.96 48.65 39.23
CA LEU A 41 -19.16 47.78 38.08
C LEU A 41 -18.02 47.89 37.06
N LEU A 42 -17.51 49.10 36.82
CA LEU A 42 -16.37 49.31 35.94
C LEU A 42 -15.09 48.67 36.51
N ALA A 43 -14.87 48.78 37.81
CA ALA A 43 -13.74 48.13 38.47
C ALA A 43 -13.84 46.59 38.42
N ASP A 44 -15.03 46.04 38.64
CA ASP A 44 -15.27 44.59 38.59
C ASP A 44 -15.11 44.03 37.17
N GLN A 45 -15.62 44.75 36.15
CA GLN A 45 -15.41 44.40 34.73
C GLN A 45 -13.92 44.39 34.35
N GLN A 46 -13.14 45.37 34.83
CA GLN A 46 -11.70 45.40 34.57
C GLN A 46 -10.97 44.21 35.21
N GLN A 47 -11.36 43.83 36.43
CA GLN A 47 -10.79 42.66 37.11
C GLN A 47 -11.19 41.35 36.43
N ALA A 48 -12.44 41.22 35.99
CA ALA A 48 -12.91 40.05 35.24
C ALA A 48 -12.18 39.91 33.90
N GLY A 49 -11.98 41.01 33.18
CA GLY A 49 -11.20 41.06 31.94
C GLY A 49 -9.73 40.68 32.16
N ALA A 50 -9.09 41.19 33.21
CA ALA A 50 -7.71 40.85 33.56
C ALA A 50 -7.56 39.35 33.86
N ARG A 51 -8.46 38.76 34.66
CA ARG A 51 -8.46 37.32 34.96
C ARG A 51 -8.69 36.47 33.70
N ALA A 52 -9.54 36.92 32.79
CA ALA A 52 -9.80 36.23 31.53
C ALA A 52 -8.56 36.25 30.60
N LEU A 53 -7.87 37.39 30.51
CA LEU A 53 -6.62 37.51 29.76
C LEU A 53 -5.50 36.66 30.36
N ASP A 54 -5.37 36.62 31.69
CA ASP A 54 -4.39 35.77 32.37
C ASP A 54 -4.68 34.29 32.15
N ALA A 55 -5.94 33.86 32.28
CA ALA A 55 -6.35 32.49 32.02
C ALA A 55 -6.11 32.10 30.56
N ALA A 56 -6.42 32.98 29.61
CA ALA A 56 -6.13 32.77 28.19
C ALA A 56 -4.62 32.68 27.92
N GLY A 57 -3.80 33.53 28.54
CA GLY A 57 -2.35 33.49 28.44
C GLY A 57 -1.74 32.20 29.00
N GLN A 58 -2.26 31.70 30.13
CA GLN A 58 -1.84 30.42 30.70
C GLN A 58 -2.23 29.24 29.79
N ALA A 59 -3.46 29.23 29.28
CA ALA A 59 -3.93 28.21 28.35
C ALA A 59 -3.10 28.21 27.05
N GLN A 60 -2.73 29.38 26.54
CA GLN A 60 -1.91 29.51 25.33
C GLN A 60 -0.48 29.02 25.56
N LYS A 61 0.13 29.32 26.72
CA LYS A 61 1.44 28.78 27.10
C LYS A 61 1.43 27.26 27.25
N ALA A 62 0.39 26.70 27.86
CA ALA A 62 0.19 25.26 27.98
C ALA A 62 0.00 24.59 26.60
N ALA A 63 -0.75 25.23 25.70
CA ALA A 63 -0.93 24.75 24.33
C ALA A 63 0.39 24.81 23.52
N GLN A 64 1.18 25.86 23.68
CA GLN A 64 2.49 25.99 23.02
C GLN A 64 3.48 24.92 23.51
N THR A 65 3.57 24.70 24.83
CA THR A 65 4.40 23.64 25.39
C THR A 65 3.95 22.24 24.97
N ALA A 66 2.63 21.99 24.90
CA ALA A 66 2.10 20.73 24.37
C ALA A 66 2.45 20.53 22.88
N LEU A 67 2.38 21.60 22.07
CA LEU A 67 2.75 21.55 20.66
C LEU A 67 4.26 21.32 20.46
N GLU A 68 5.11 21.98 21.24
CA GLU A 68 6.56 21.79 21.21
C GLU A 68 6.96 20.38 21.66
N ALA A 69 6.35 19.88 22.74
CA ALA A 69 6.53 18.50 23.19
C ALA A 69 6.07 17.49 22.11
N SER A 70 4.95 17.76 21.43
CA SER A 70 4.47 16.89 20.34
C SER A 70 5.39 16.92 19.11
N ARG A 71 6.00 18.07 18.79
CA ARG A 71 6.99 18.18 17.71
C ARG A 71 8.28 17.45 18.07
N ALA A 72 8.78 17.61 19.30
CA ALA A 72 9.95 16.92 19.80
C ALA A 72 9.76 15.40 19.84
N ALA A 73 8.56 14.92 20.20
CA ALA A 73 8.24 13.50 20.25
C ALA A 73 8.03 12.84 18.87
N ARG A 74 7.68 13.62 17.83
CA ARG A 74 7.44 13.08 16.48
C ARG A 74 8.72 12.68 15.74
N TRP A 75 9.82 13.38 15.96
CA TRP A 75 11.10 13.11 15.28
C TRP A 75 11.66 11.70 15.51
N PRO A 76 11.77 11.19 16.76
CA PRO A 76 12.32 9.85 16.97
C PRO A 76 11.41 8.76 16.39
N VAL A 77 10.09 8.86 16.54
CA VAL A 77 9.15 7.84 16.04
C VAL A 77 9.09 7.83 14.51
N ALA A 78 9.15 9.01 13.88
CA ALA A 78 9.24 9.12 12.42
C ALA A 78 10.54 8.52 11.87
N SER A 79 11.68 8.70 12.55
CA SER A 79 12.94 8.12 12.10
C SER A 79 12.95 6.59 12.18
N TRP A 80 12.39 6.00 13.25
CA TRP A 80 12.35 4.54 13.42
C TRP A 80 11.40 3.86 12.44
N THR A 81 10.25 4.48 12.14
CA THR A 81 9.30 3.94 11.15
C THR A 81 9.86 4.02 9.73
N ALA A 82 10.49 5.15 9.36
CA ALA A 82 11.17 5.28 8.07
C ALA A 82 12.29 4.24 7.90
N LEU A 83 13.10 4.03 8.94
CA LEU A 83 14.16 3.03 8.95
C LEU A 83 13.61 1.60 8.79
N GLY A 84 12.51 1.28 9.49
CA GLY A 84 11.85 -0.03 9.40
C GLY A 84 11.34 -0.35 7.98
N VAL A 85 10.77 0.64 7.28
CA VAL A 85 10.32 0.47 5.89
C VAL A 85 11.49 0.20 4.96
N VAL A 86 12.59 0.95 5.09
CA VAL A 86 13.78 0.76 4.26
C VAL A 86 14.41 -0.61 4.50
N LEU A 87 14.55 -1.03 5.75
CA LEU A 87 15.07 -2.35 6.10
C LEU A 87 14.17 -3.49 5.58
N GLY A 88 12.84 -3.32 5.66
CA GLY A 88 11.89 -4.30 5.12
C GLY A 88 12.03 -4.47 3.61
N LEU A 89 12.16 -3.36 2.87
CA LEU A 89 12.38 -3.40 1.42
C LEU A 89 13.71 -4.06 1.05
N LEU A 90 14.80 -3.68 1.72
CA LEU A 90 16.12 -4.28 1.49
C LEU A 90 16.13 -5.78 1.83
N GLY A 91 15.49 -6.17 2.94
CA GLY A 91 15.34 -7.56 3.34
C GLY A 91 14.53 -8.39 2.35
N GLY A 92 13.41 -7.83 1.84
CA GLY A 92 12.59 -8.49 0.83
C GLY A 92 13.31 -8.68 -0.51
N ILE A 93 14.02 -7.65 -0.99
CA ILE A 93 14.82 -7.72 -2.21
C ILE A 93 15.98 -8.71 -2.04
N GLY A 94 16.72 -8.62 -0.93
CA GLY A 94 17.85 -9.51 -0.65
C GLY A 94 17.41 -10.97 -0.49
N GLY A 95 16.35 -11.21 0.28
CA GLY A 95 15.79 -12.55 0.49
C GLY A 95 15.24 -13.16 -0.81
N GLY A 96 14.48 -12.37 -1.59
CA GLY A 96 13.96 -12.79 -2.89
C GLY A 96 15.08 -13.09 -3.89
N TYR A 97 16.13 -12.28 -3.92
CA TYR A 97 17.28 -12.50 -4.79
C TYR A 97 18.06 -13.77 -4.42
N LEU A 98 18.32 -14.00 -3.14
CA LEU A 98 19.07 -15.19 -2.69
C LEU A 98 18.29 -16.49 -2.93
N LEU A 99 17.00 -16.50 -2.61
CA LEU A 99 16.12 -17.66 -2.83
C LEU A 99 15.84 -17.92 -4.32
N GLY A 100 15.65 -16.86 -5.11
CA GLY A 100 15.47 -16.97 -6.56
C GLY A 100 16.76 -17.40 -7.26
N ARG A 101 17.92 -16.95 -6.79
CA ARG A 101 19.21 -17.34 -7.35
C ARG A 101 19.53 -18.82 -7.07
N SER A 102 19.30 -19.34 -5.88
CA SER A 102 19.58 -20.76 -5.59
C SER A 102 18.67 -21.70 -6.38
N SER A 103 17.36 -21.43 -6.36
CA SER A 103 16.37 -22.23 -7.10
C SER A 103 16.57 -22.14 -8.62
N GLY A 104 16.81 -20.94 -9.15
CA GLY A 104 17.07 -20.74 -10.58
C GLY A 104 18.40 -21.33 -11.05
N TRP A 105 19.45 -21.29 -10.23
CA TRP A 105 20.75 -21.85 -10.57
C TRP A 105 20.72 -23.38 -10.62
N ASP A 106 20.09 -24.03 -9.63
CA ASP A 106 20.00 -25.49 -9.62
C ASP A 106 19.09 -26.01 -10.74
N ALA A 107 17.95 -25.36 -10.98
CA ALA A 107 17.06 -25.68 -12.10
C ALA A 107 17.75 -25.49 -13.46
N GLY A 108 18.44 -24.36 -13.66
CA GLY A 108 19.17 -24.10 -14.91
C GLY A 108 20.36 -25.04 -15.13
N ARG A 109 21.07 -25.39 -14.06
CA ARG A 109 22.23 -26.30 -14.12
C ARG A 109 21.80 -27.72 -14.45
N THR A 110 20.76 -28.24 -13.79
CA THR A 110 20.24 -29.59 -14.06
C THR A 110 19.69 -29.74 -15.47
N ALA A 111 18.87 -28.78 -15.93
CA ALA A 111 18.36 -28.77 -17.29
C ALA A 111 19.49 -28.66 -18.33
N GLY A 112 20.44 -27.76 -18.11
CA GLY A 112 21.59 -27.59 -19.02
C GLY A 112 22.49 -28.81 -19.10
N TYR A 113 22.73 -29.52 -17.98
CA TYR A 113 23.52 -30.76 -18.00
C TYR A 113 22.76 -31.92 -18.64
N ALA A 114 21.44 -32.01 -18.50
CA ALA A 114 20.64 -33.02 -19.16
C ALA A 114 20.69 -32.84 -20.67
N GLU A 115 20.43 -31.62 -21.15
CA GLU A 115 20.48 -31.28 -22.58
C GLU A 115 21.87 -31.54 -23.17
N ALA A 116 22.93 -31.04 -22.52
CA ALA A 116 24.30 -31.23 -23.00
C ALA A 116 24.72 -32.71 -23.03
N ARG A 117 24.20 -33.54 -22.11
CA ARG A 117 24.47 -34.99 -22.13
C ARG A 117 23.75 -35.69 -23.26
N ASP A 118 22.51 -35.32 -23.55
CA ASP A 118 21.73 -35.90 -24.64
C ASP A 118 22.34 -35.54 -26.01
N GLU A 119 22.76 -34.29 -26.19
CA GLU A 119 23.50 -33.86 -27.39
C GLU A 119 24.82 -34.63 -27.55
N GLN A 120 25.61 -34.72 -26.48
CA GLN A 120 26.87 -35.48 -26.51
C GLN A 120 26.63 -36.96 -26.81
N ALA A 121 25.63 -37.58 -26.17
CA ALA A 121 25.30 -38.98 -26.41
C ALA A 121 24.84 -39.21 -27.86
N ALA A 122 24.03 -38.31 -28.43
CA ALA A 122 23.61 -38.38 -29.82
C ALA A 122 24.81 -38.25 -30.79
N VAL A 123 25.72 -37.31 -30.53
CA VAL A 123 26.94 -37.12 -31.33
C VAL A 123 27.88 -38.32 -31.20
N HIS A 124 28.07 -38.87 -30.00
CA HIS A 124 28.88 -40.06 -29.77
C HIS A 124 28.29 -41.29 -30.46
N TRP A 125 26.97 -41.46 -30.42
CA TRP A 125 26.28 -42.53 -31.13
C TRP A 125 26.44 -42.39 -32.65
N ALA A 126 26.21 -41.19 -33.20
CA ALA A 126 26.36 -40.93 -34.64
C ALA A 126 27.79 -41.24 -35.14
N ASN A 127 28.79 -40.97 -34.30
CA ASN A 127 30.19 -41.28 -34.59
C ASN A 127 30.60 -42.73 -34.34
N SER A 128 29.77 -43.55 -33.69
CA SER A 128 30.05 -44.97 -33.48
C SER A 128 30.06 -45.75 -34.80
N PRO A 129 30.68 -46.95 -34.88
CA PRO A 129 30.62 -47.78 -36.07
C PRO A 129 29.18 -48.05 -36.54
N GLY A 130 28.25 -48.32 -35.62
CA GLY A 130 26.84 -48.54 -35.93
C GLY A 130 26.15 -47.30 -36.48
N GLY A 131 26.43 -46.12 -35.91
CA GLY A 131 25.91 -44.84 -36.40
C GLY A 131 26.41 -44.49 -37.80
N ARG A 132 27.69 -44.75 -38.09
CA ARG A 132 28.26 -44.61 -39.43
C ARG A 132 27.61 -45.56 -40.44
N THR A 133 27.38 -46.81 -40.07
CA THR A 133 26.67 -47.78 -40.92
C THR A 133 25.22 -47.36 -41.16
N ALA A 134 24.51 -46.90 -40.14
CA ALA A 134 23.16 -46.38 -40.30
C ALA A 134 23.13 -45.18 -41.25
N ARG A 135 24.07 -44.24 -41.13
CA ARG A 135 24.19 -43.11 -42.05
C ARG A 135 24.50 -43.53 -43.49
N ALA A 136 25.36 -44.54 -43.67
CA ALA A 136 25.66 -45.08 -44.99
C ALA A 136 24.43 -45.77 -45.62
N LEU A 137 23.67 -46.54 -44.85
CA LEU A 137 22.40 -47.14 -45.29
C LEU A 137 21.33 -46.09 -45.64
N GLU A 138 21.26 -44.99 -44.90
CA GLU A 138 20.38 -43.85 -45.22
C GLU A 138 20.80 -43.19 -46.54
N SER A 139 22.11 -42.98 -46.77
CA SER A 139 22.60 -42.43 -48.03
C SER A 139 22.35 -43.35 -49.24
N ALA A 140 22.28 -44.66 -49.00
CA ALA A 140 21.87 -45.65 -49.99
C ALA A 140 20.34 -45.78 -50.14
N GLY A 141 19.56 -44.93 -49.46
CA GLY A 141 18.09 -44.93 -49.47
C GLY A 141 17.43 -46.16 -48.83
N SER A 142 18.23 -47.02 -48.20
CA SER A 142 17.80 -48.35 -47.76
C SER A 142 17.36 -48.39 -46.30
N LEU A 143 17.87 -47.48 -45.46
CA LEU A 143 17.52 -47.44 -44.04
C LEU A 143 16.02 -47.18 -43.82
N THR A 144 15.46 -46.15 -44.49
CA THR A 144 14.03 -45.86 -44.40
C THR A 144 13.19 -47.05 -44.90
N GLN A 145 13.55 -47.64 -46.04
CA GLN A 145 12.83 -48.78 -46.64
C GLN A 145 12.74 -49.99 -45.69
N ILE A 146 13.85 -50.30 -44.99
CA ILE A 146 13.91 -51.38 -43.99
C ILE A 146 13.12 -51.01 -42.73
N ALA A 147 13.23 -49.76 -42.26
CA ALA A 147 12.53 -49.31 -41.06
C ALA A 147 11.01 -49.28 -41.24
N THR A 148 10.52 -48.91 -42.43
CA THR A 148 9.08 -48.81 -42.74
C THR A 148 8.52 -50.03 -43.45
N CYS A 149 9.36 -50.98 -43.85
CA CYS A 149 8.97 -52.15 -44.66
C CYS A 149 8.26 -51.75 -45.96
N SER A 150 8.71 -50.69 -46.63
CA SER A 150 7.98 -50.06 -47.74
C SER A 150 8.37 -50.56 -49.13
N ASN A 151 9.26 -51.55 -49.23
CA ASN A 151 9.67 -52.09 -50.53
C ASN A 151 8.58 -52.97 -51.16
N PRO A 152 8.45 -52.98 -52.50
CA PRO A 152 7.46 -53.81 -53.18
C PRO A 152 7.61 -55.30 -52.84
N GLY A 153 6.49 -55.95 -52.53
CA GLY A 153 6.47 -57.36 -52.12
C GLY A 153 6.87 -57.60 -50.68
N TRP A 154 7.17 -56.57 -49.87
CA TRP A 154 7.46 -56.76 -48.45
C TRP A 154 6.16 -56.74 -47.64
N SER A 155 6.09 -57.61 -46.64
CA SER A 155 4.93 -57.74 -45.76
C SER A 155 5.34 -57.65 -44.30
N VAL A 156 4.53 -56.98 -43.49
CA VAL A 156 4.73 -56.89 -42.05
C VAL A 156 3.97 -58.03 -41.40
N ALA A 157 4.69 -58.92 -40.71
CA ALA A 157 4.11 -59.95 -39.86
C ALA A 157 4.48 -59.70 -38.40
N THR A 158 3.70 -60.26 -37.48
CA THR A 158 4.03 -60.22 -36.06
C THR A 158 4.50 -61.60 -35.63
N ARG A 159 5.70 -61.68 -35.07
CA ARG A 159 6.25 -62.92 -34.49
C ARG A 159 6.76 -62.62 -33.09
N ASP A 160 6.34 -63.42 -32.12
CA ASP A 160 6.72 -63.29 -30.71
C ASP A 160 6.48 -61.87 -30.16
N GLY A 161 5.35 -61.24 -30.54
CA GLY A 161 4.97 -59.89 -30.11
C GLY A 161 5.75 -58.74 -30.77
N ARG A 162 6.63 -59.01 -31.74
CA ARG A 162 7.41 -57.98 -32.47
C ARG A 162 7.01 -57.92 -33.93
N ARG A 163 7.03 -56.72 -34.52
CA ARG A 163 6.85 -56.52 -35.96
C ARG A 163 8.10 -56.98 -36.71
N LEU A 164 7.90 -57.81 -37.73
CA LEU A 164 8.92 -58.33 -38.62
C LEU A 164 8.57 -57.93 -40.05
N CYS A 165 9.55 -57.42 -40.79
CA CYS A 165 9.42 -57.21 -42.21
C CYS A 165 9.93 -58.46 -42.95
N LEU A 166 9.08 -59.05 -43.78
CA LEU A 166 9.38 -60.24 -44.56
C LEU A 166 9.40 -59.87 -46.05
N PRO A 167 10.58 -59.94 -46.72
CA PRO A 167 10.65 -59.77 -48.15
C PRO A 167 10.00 -60.98 -48.84
N SER A 168 9.02 -60.72 -49.70
CA SER A 168 8.43 -61.73 -50.57
C SER A 168 8.45 -61.27 -52.03
N ALA A 169 8.21 -62.18 -52.96
CA ALA A 169 8.14 -61.81 -54.37
C ALA A 169 6.98 -60.84 -54.58
N ALA A 170 7.26 -59.72 -55.25
CA ALA A 170 6.25 -58.74 -55.61
C ALA A 170 5.32 -59.31 -56.72
N PRO A 171 4.19 -58.65 -57.02
CA PRO A 171 3.21 -59.15 -58.00
C PRO A 171 3.78 -59.36 -59.41
N ASP A 172 4.88 -58.68 -59.73
CA ASP A 172 5.66 -58.81 -60.97
C ASP A 172 6.59 -60.04 -61.00
N ARG A 173 6.58 -60.86 -59.93
CA ARG A 173 7.48 -62.00 -59.68
C ARG A 173 8.95 -61.61 -59.46
N SER A 174 9.25 -60.34 -59.26
CA SER A 174 10.60 -59.87 -58.91
C SER A 174 10.80 -59.91 -57.38
N GLN A 175 12.04 -60.14 -56.94
CA GLN A 175 12.43 -59.95 -55.55
C GLN A 175 13.15 -58.61 -55.39
N TYR A 176 12.63 -57.76 -54.51
CA TYR A 176 13.21 -56.47 -54.19
C TYR A 176 14.03 -56.57 -52.91
N GLY A 177 15.33 -56.30 -53.02
CA GLY A 177 16.26 -56.25 -51.88
C GLY A 177 16.42 -54.82 -51.34
N TRP A 178 17.43 -54.62 -50.51
CA TRP A 178 17.91 -53.30 -50.13
C TRP A 178 19.35 -53.13 -50.60
N PHE A 179 19.79 -51.88 -50.74
CA PHE A 179 21.17 -51.58 -51.08
C PHE A 179 22.02 -51.63 -49.83
N LEU A 180 23.13 -52.35 -49.94
CA LEU A 180 24.19 -52.34 -48.93
C LEU A 180 25.01 -51.05 -49.10
N PRO A 181 25.53 -50.48 -48.00
CA PRO A 181 26.47 -49.36 -48.05
C PRO A 181 27.83 -49.76 -48.64
#